data_AF-A0A0K2LF67-F1
#
_entry.id   AF-A0A0K2LF67-F1
#
_cell.length_a   1.000
_cell.length_b   1.000
_cell.length_c   1.000
_cell.angle_alpha   90.00
_cell.angle_beta   90.00
_cell.angle_gamma   90.00
#
_symmetry.space_group_name_H-M   'P 1'
#
loop_
_entity.id
_entity.type
_entity.pdbx_description
1 polymer ?
#
loop_
_entity_poly.entity_id
_entity_poly.type
_entity_poly.pdbx_seq_one_letter_code
_entity_poly.pdbx_strand_id
1 'polypeptide(L)'
;MTLDIRFTKIIAELTEDLEIQTGLVLTGSQKRELNMKQHVILKETEIKPYLADIKEYLRNTEPSERVWECYNVLSNNTYIIAIHLVSPFFRLDTADLNG
;
A
#
# COMPACT_ATOMS: atom_id res chain seq x y z
N MET A 1 15.55 -15.39 3.23
CA MET A 1 14.71 -15.93 2.13
C MET A 1 13.19 -15.87 2.40
N THR A 2 12.72 -15.42 3.58
CA THR A 2 11.30 -15.38 3.97
C THR A 2 10.63 -14.00 3.89
N LEU A 3 11.40 -12.94 3.70
CA LEU A 3 10.88 -11.57 3.50
C LEU A 3 10.45 -11.35 2.05
N ASP A 4 11.23 -11.83 1.09
CA ASP A 4 10.97 -11.67 -0.35
C ASP A 4 9.59 -12.22 -0.76
N ILE A 5 9.29 -13.44 -0.31
CA ILE A 5 8.00 -14.10 -0.58
C ILE A 5 6.82 -13.32 0.03
N ARG A 6 7.02 -12.67 1.18
CA ARG A 6 5.98 -11.86 1.82
C ARG A 6 5.71 -10.59 1.03
N PHE A 7 6.75 -9.91 0.53
CA PHE A 7 6.59 -8.73 -0.31
C PHE A 7 5.92 -9.05 -1.64
N THR A 8 6.27 -10.15 -2.30
CA THR A 8 5.61 -10.55 -3.55
C THR A 8 4.11 -10.77 -3.34
N LYS A 9 3.70 -11.36 -2.21
CA LYS A 9 2.29 -11.55 -1.88
C LYS A 9 1.58 -10.22 -1.63
N ILE A 10 2.17 -9.33 -0.85
CA ILE A 10 1.60 -8.00 -0.57
C ILE A 10 1.46 -7.19 -1.85
N ILE A 11 2.43 -7.28 -2.76
CA ILE A 11 2.36 -6.61 -4.06
C ILE A 11 1.22 -7.18 -4.90
N ALA A 12 1.05 -8.50 -4.93
CA ALA A 12 -0.05 -9.14 -5.65
C ALA A 12 -1.41 -8.69 -5.09
N GLU A 13 -1.57 -8.72 -3.77
CA GLU A 13 -2.77 -8.28 -3.05
C GLU A 13 -3.07 -6.81 -3.33
N LEU A 14 -2.09 -5.92 -3.20
CA LEU A 14 -2.24 -4.49 -3.54
C LEU A 14 -2.69 -4.32 -5.00
N THR A 15 -2.06 -5.02 -5.94
CA THR A 15 -2.46 -4.90 -7.36
C THR A 15 -3.87 -5.43 -7.63
N GLU A 16 -4.26 -6.48 -6.94
CA GLU A 16 -5.60 -7.08 -7.03
C GLU A 16 -6.66 -6.16 -6.42
N ASP A 17 -6.40 -5.59 -5.24
CA ASP A 17 -7.27 -4.60 -4.59
C ASP A 17 -7.52 -3.40 -5.50
N LEU A 18 -6.46 -2.81 -6.06
CA LEU A 18 -6.59 -1.66 -6.94
C LEU A 18 -7.46 -1.99 -8.17
N GLU A 19 -7.25 -3.16 -8.77
CA GLU A 19 -7.98 -3.58 -9.96
C GLU A 19 -9.44 -3.92 -9.65
N ILE A 20 -9.71 -4.72 -8.62
CA ILE A 20 -11.07 -5.20 -8.30
C ILE A 20 -11.92 -4.12 -7.63
N GLN A 21 -11.34 -3.37 -6.69
CA GLN A 21 -12.10 -2.43 -5.85
C GLN A 21 -12.26 -1.07 -6.50
N THR A 22 -11.33 -0.69 -7.38
CA THR A 22 -11.29 0.66 -7.95
C THR A 22 -11.22 0.68 -9.47
N GLY A 23 -10.89 -0.45 -10.12
CA GLY A 23 -10.65 -0.50 -11.57
C GLY A 23 -9.30 0.05 -12.01
N LEU A 24 -8.43 0.48 -11.08
CA LEU A 24 -7.10 0.98 -11.40
C LEU A 24 -6.14 -0.17 -11.73
N VAL A 25 -5.80 -0.32 -13.00
CA VAL A 25 -4.80 -1.29 -13.46
C VAL A 25 -3.43 -0.62 -13.58
N LEU A 26 -2.49 -1.03 -12.73
CA LEU A 26 -1.10 -0.57 -12.83
C LEU A 26 -0.44 -1.08 -14.11
N THR A 27 0.25 -0.18 -14.82
CA THR A 27 1.08 -0.52 -15.98
C THR A 27 2.28 -1.40 -15.59
N GLY A 28 2.91 -2.07 -16.56
CA GLY A 28 4.09 -2.89 -16.30
C GLY A 28 5.26 -2.13 -15.67
N SER A 29 5.45 -0.86 -16.04
CA SER A 29 6.48 0.00 -15.42
C SER A 29 6.13 0.36 -13.97
N GLN A 30 4.87 0.66 -13.69
CA GLN A 30 4.38 0.94 -12.34
C GLN A 30 4.45 -0.30 -11.42
N LYS A 31 4.08 -1.49 -11.93
CA LYS A 31 4.27 -2.76 -11.20
C LYS A 31 5.75 -3.04 -10.93
N ARG A 32 6.64 -2.74 -11.88
CA ARG A 32 8.09 -2.86 -11.67
C ARG A 32 8.60 -1.88 -10.63
N GLU A 33 8.12 -0.64 -10.64
CA GLU A 33 8.46 0.36 -9.63
C GLU A 33 8.03 -0.09 -8.23
N LEU A 34 6.78 -0.57 -8.10
CA LEU A 34 6.25 -1.10 -6.86
C LEU A 34 7.10 -2.28 -6.33
N ASN A 35 7.53 -3.19 -7.20
CA ASN A 35 8.44 -4.29 -6.83
C ASN A 35 9.82 -3.81 -6.35
N MET A 36 10.37 -2.77 -6.96
CA MET A 36 11.73 -2.31 -6.63
C MET A 36 11.77 -1.35 -5.44
N LYS A 37 10.73 -0.51 -5.29
CA LYS A 37 10.71 0.62 -4.35
C LYS A 37 9.65 0.51 -3.27
N GLN A 38 8.80 -0.53 -3.32
CA GLN A 38 7.67 -0.74 -2.41
C GLN A 38 6.61 0.38 -2.45
N HIS A 39 6.67 1.23 -3.48
CA HIS A 39 5.68 2.25 -3.78
C HIS A 39 5.66 2.53 -5.28
N VAL A 40 4.58 3.14 -5.73
CA VAL A 40 4.40 3.67 -7.08
C VAL A 40 3.95 5.12 -7.01
N ILE A 41 4.49 5.94 -7.91
CA ILE A 41 4.11 7.36 -8.02
C ILE A 41 3.19 7.51 -9.22
N LEU A 42 2.03 8.12 -8.99
CA LEU A 42 1.00 8.38 -9.98
C LEU A 42 0.78 9.89 -10.11
N LYS A 43 0.62 10.37 -11.33
CA LYS A 43 0.18 11.74 -11.58
C LYS A 43 -1.27 11.89 -11.18
N GLU A 44 -1.69 13.11 -10.84
CA GLU A 44 -3.09 13.41 -10.56
C GLU A 44 -4.02 12.87 -11.67
N THR A 45 -3.66 13.07 -12.94
CA THR A 45 -4.47 12.63 -14.08
C THR A 45 -4.67 11.11 -14.16
N GLU A 46 -3.76 10.33 -13.58
CA GLU A 46 -3.80 8.87 -13.62
C GLU A 46 -4.67 8.30 -12.49
N ILE A 47 -4.68 8.95 -11.33
CA ILE A 47 -5.36 8.43 -10.13
C ILE A 47 -6.73 9.08 -9.88
N LYS A 48 -6.94 10.32 -10.33
CA LYS A 48 -8.14 11.13 -10.03
C LYS A 48 -9.47 10.41 -10.31
N PRO A 49 -9.64 9.65 -11.41
CA PRO A 49 -10.87 8.90 -11.65
C PRO A 49 -11.20 7.87 -10.57
N TYR A 50 -10.17 7.35 -9.88
CA TYR A 50 -10.27 6.23 -8.94
C TYR A 50 -10.22 6.66 -7.47
N LEU A 51 -9.96 7.95 -7.19
CA LEU A 51 -9.75 8.44 -5.82
C LEU A 51 -10.98 8.29 -4.91
N ALA A 52 -12.19 8.30 -5.46
CA ALA A 52 -13.40 8.10 -4.67
C ALA A 52 -13.45 6.65 -4.15
N ASP A 53 -13.27 5.69 -5.04
CA ASP A 53 -13.31 4.25 -4.72
C ASP A 53 -12.12 3.84 -3.84
N ILE A 54 -10.93 4.37 -4.11
CA ILE A 54 -9.74 4.18 -3.24
C ILE A 54 -10.05 4.63 -1.81
N LYS A 55 -10.66 5.80 -1.63
CA LYS A 55 -11.01 6.32 -0.30
C LYS A 55 -12.09 5.49 0.38
N GLU A 56 -13.07 5.01 -0.37
CA GLU A 56 -14.14 4.16 0.14
C GLU A 56 -13.59 2.82 0.63
N TYR A 57 -12.81 2.14 -0.22
CA TYR A 57 -12.13 0.90 0.13
C TYR A 57 -11.27 1.07 1.39
N LEU A 58 -10.34 2.03 1.39
CA LEU A 58 -9.42 2.23 2.52
C LEU A 58 -10.15 2.62 3.81
N ARG A 59 -11.29 3.31 3.73
CA ARG A 59 -12.11 3.65 4.90
C ARG A 59 -12.83 2.43 5.47
N ASN A 60 -13.27 1.53 4.61
CA ASN A 60 -14.02 0.33 4.98
C ASN A 60 -13.12 -0.84 5.38
N THR A 61 -11.83 -0.81 5.01
CA THR A 61 -10.82 -1.81 5.41
C THR A 61 -10.26 -1.51 6.80
N GLU A 62 -10.37 -2.49 7.69
CA GLU A 62 -9.81 -2.45 9.05
C GLU A 62 -8.30 -2.15 9.01
N PRO A 63 -7.76 -1.29 9.91
CA PRO A 63 -6.35 -0.94 9.89
C PRO A 63 -5.39 -2.13 10.00
N SER A 64 -5.81 -3.23 10.66
CA SER A 64 -5.02 -4.46 10.80
C SER A 64 -4.94 -5.28 9.52
N GLU A 65 -5.86 -5.09 8.58
CA GLU A 65 -5.94 -5.81 7.30
C GLU A 65 -5.37 -4.96 6.16
N ARG A 66 -5.09 -3.68 6.40
CA ARG A 66 -4.62 -2.75 5.38
C ARG A 66 -3.13 -2.94 5.08
N VAL A 67 -2.82 -3.50 3.92
CA VAL A 67 -1.44 -3.74 3.45
C VAL A 67 -0.86 -2.60 2.60
N TRP A 68 -1.64 -1.56 2.29
CA TRP A 68 -1.20 -0.40 1.50
C TRP A 68 -1.97 0.89 1.84
N GLU A 69 -1.40 2.04 1.51
CA GLU A 69 -2.01 3.36 1.77
C GLU A 69 -1.72 4.32 0.60
N CYS A 70 -2.56 5.35 0.45
CA CYS A 70 -2.42 6.37 -0.59
C CYS A 70 -2.11 7.75 0.01
N TYR A 71 -1.01 8.35 -0.43
CA TYR A 71 -0.54 9.66 0.02
C TYR A 71 -0.59 10.67 -1.12
N ASN A 72 -0.94 11.93 -0.81
CA ASN A 72 -0.81 13.03 -1.75
C ASN A 72 0.49 13.82 -1.45
N VAL A 73 1.28 14.08 -2.49
CA VAL A 73 2.49 14.88 -2.45
C VAL A 73 2.15 16.30 -2.90
N LEU A 74 2.07 17.21 -1.94
CA LEU A 74 1.61 18.59 -2.16
C LEU A 74 2.55 19.42 -3.05
N SER A 75 3.85 19.13 -3.04
CA SER A 75 4.85 19.92 -3.77
C SER A 75 4.74 19.81 -5.30
N ASN A 76 4.20 18.70 -5.80
CA ASN A 76 4.10 18.40 -7.23
C ASN A 76 2.76 17.79 -7.63
N ASN A 77 1.80 17.73 -6.71
CA ASN A 77 0.46 17.16 -6.88
C ASN A 77 0.46 15.73 -7.45
N THR A 78 1.42 14.92 -7.02
CA THR A 78 1.45 13.48 -7.31
C THR A 78 0.86 12.68 -6.16
N TYR A 79 0.54 11.42 -6.44
CA TYR A 79 0.03 10.49 -5.45
C TYR A 79 0.98 9.31 -5.33
N ILE A 80 1.22 8.85 -4.12
CA ILE A 80 2.05 7.70 -3.83
C ILE A 80 1.15 6.62 -3.27
N ILE A 81 1.10 5.48 -3.96
CA ILE A 81 0.54 4.25 -3.39
C ILE A 81 1.73 3.45 -2.87
N ALA A 82 1.77 3.21 -1.56
CA ALA A 82 2.89 2.54 -0.92
C ALA A 82 2.40 1.35 -0.10
N ILE A 83 3.24 0.31 -0.03
CA ILE A 83 3.03 -0.81 0.87
C ILE A 83 3.04 -0.26 2.31
N HIS A 84 1.97 -0.52 3.04
CA HIS A 84 1.81 -0.17 4.44
C HIS A 84 2.12 -1.41 5.27
N LEU A 85 3.38 -1.53 5.69
CA LEU A 85 3.75 -2.51 6.68
C LEU A 85 3.34 -1.95 8.04
N VAL A 86 2.18 -2.35 8.53
CA VAL A 86 1.93 -2.27 9.97
C VAL A 86 2.94 -3.22 10.61
N SER A 87 4.07 -2.67 11.08
CA SER A 87 4.92 -3.40 11.98
C SER A 87 4.03 -3.74 13.18
N PRO A 88 3.81 -5.03 13.53
CA PRO A 88 3.10 -5.33 14.75
C PRO A 88 3.85 -4.59 15.85
N PHE A 89 3.17 -3.63 16.49
CA PHE A 89 3.69 -3.03 17.70
C PHE A 89 3.85 -4.18 18.70
N PHE A 90 5.04 -4.77 18.78
CA PHE A 90 5.39 -5.62 19.90
C PHE A 90 5.38 -4.69 21.10
N ARG A 91 4.29 -4.70 21.86
CA ARG A 91 4.28 -4.16 23.20
C ARG A 91 5.23 -5.08 23.97
N LEU A 92 6.50 -4.67 24.09
CA LEU A 92 7.39 -5.19 25.10
C LEU A 92 6.78 -4.76 26.43
N ASP A 93 5.89 -5.61 26.97
CA ASP A 93 5.56 -5.51 28.37
C ASP A 93 6.88 -5.68 29.12
N THR A 94 7.21 -4.68 29.92
CA THR A 94 8.44 -4.63 30.74
C THR A 94 8.51 -5.76 31.77
N ALA A 95 7.55 -6.69 31.77
CA ALA A 95 7.59 -7.93 32.52
C ALA A 95 8.66 -8.91 32.00
N ASP A 96 8.97 -8.89 30.69
CA ASP A 96 9.93 -9.82 30.07
C ASP A 96 11.40 -9.36 30.15
N LEU A 97 11.66 -8.16 30.71
CA LEU A 97 13.02 -7.62 30.90
C LEU A 97 13.58 -7.85 32.30
N ASN A 98 12.84 -8.54 33.18
CA ASN A 98 13.26 -8.87 34.55
C ASN A 98 13.34 -10.40 34.79
N GLY A 99 13.85 -11.15 33.81
CA GLY A 99 14.20 -12.56 33.95
C GLY A 99 15.71 -12.76 34.01
#